data_AF-A0AAD4BC85-F1
#
_entry.id   AF-A0AAD4BC85-F1
#
_cell.length_a   1.000
_cell.length_b   1.000
_cell.length_c   1.000
_cell.angle_alpha   90.00
_cell.angle_beta   90.00
_cell.angle_gamma   90.00
#
_symmetry.space_group_name_H-M   'P 1'
#
loop_
_entity.id
_entity.type
_entity.pdbx_description
1 polymer ?
#
loop_
_entity_poly.entity_id
_entity_poly.type
_entity_poly.pdbx_seq_one_letter_code
_entity_poly.pdbx_strand_id
1 'polypeptide(L)'
;MHYPICPSLYKFHGPSTGYKTASAIQPAISLAHFATMPNLPLPSLRPDGWLTRRLANVAEFSPRFEASWYGPYNALLSHYFPYQQHFLVKPQPRVRAVQPEIGDISFSSIQADSSTISSDEANFSADLSMTSMGNFAVHGGSTIVPDFIVTKATEFASHDKALLLVEVKPCMPDIESDMVAYEYQMDSYMDRIAEQLEEGRRLVGLLVCGTEVTISRLDGPECAIQVDQRSHDINSTTIRELLLDIARDNWDY
;
A
#
# COMPACT_ATOMS: atom_id res chain seq x y z
N MET A 1 31.92 61.39 27.97
CA MET A 1 31.30 61.54 29.31
C MET A 1 30.75 60.19 29.71
N HIS A 2 31.32 59.60 30.76
CA HIS A 2 30.99 58.29 31.29
C HIS A 2 29.82 58.38 32.29
N TYR A 3 28.94 57.38 32.28
CA TYR A 3 28.19 56.95 33.46
C TYR A 3 28.18 55.41 33.53
N PRO A 4 28.37 54.82 34.72
CA PRO A 4 28.47 53.38 34.91
C PRO A 4 27.10 52.73 35.18
N ILE A 5 26.94 51.47 34.76
CA ILE A 5 25.80 50.61 35.13
C ILE A 5 26.28 49.62 36.19
N CYS A 6 25.58 49.61 37.33
CA CYS A 6 25.79 48.71 38.46
C CYS A 6 24.80 47.53 38.37
N PRO A 7 25.17 46.29 38.77
CA PRO A 7 24.32 45.12 38.64
C PRO A 7 23.47 44.90 39.91
N SER A 8 22.18 44.58 39.76
CA SER A 8 21.37 44.07 40.87
C SER A 8 20.84 42.68 40.56
N LEU A 9 21.32 41.73 41.35
CA LEU A 9 20.72 40.41 41.55
C LEU A 9 19.27 40.54 42.04
N TYR A 10 18.35 39.80 41.42
CA TYR A 10 17.14 39.34 42.08
C TYR A 10 17.01 37.82 41.91
N LYS A 11 17.21 37.11 43.02
CA LYS A 11 16.80 35.72 43.21
C LYS A 11 15.29 35.69 43.40
N PHE A 12 14.56 35.01 42.53
CA PHE A 12 13.16 34.65 42.75
C PHE A 12 13.10 33.23 43.33
N HIS A 13 12.53 33.09 44.52
CA HIS A 13 12.07 31.82 45.07
C HIS A 13 10.66 31.55 44.52
N GLY A 14 10.52 30.50 43.70
CA GLY A 14 9.22 29.96 43.30
C GLY A 14 8.67 29.00 44.37
N PRO A 15 7.35 28.97 44.60
CA PRO A 15 6.74 28.09 45.59
C PRO A 15 6.73 26.63 45.11
N SER A 16 6.96 25.72 46.05
CA SER A 16 6.84 24.27 45.86
C SER A 16 5.37 23.87 45.66
N THR A 17 4.95 23.67 44.41
CA THR A 17 3.69 22.99 44.11
C THR A 17 3.94 21.48 44.05
N GLY A 18 3.41 20.76 45.05
CA GLY A 18 3.36 19.30 45.04
C GLY A 18 2.47 18.80 43.90
N TYR A 19 3.06 18.02 43.00
CA TYR A 19 2.32 17.28 41.99
C TYR A 19 1.60 16.11 42.67
N LYS A 20 0.28 16.22 42.83
CA LYS A 20 -0.58 15.06 43.05
C LYS A 20 -0.62 14.26 41.75
N THR A 21 -0.25 12.98 41.83
CA THR A 21 -0.44 11.98 40.80
C THR A 21 -1.92 11.89 40.42
N ALA A 22 -2.28 12.41 39.25
CA ALA A 22 -3.56 12.13 38.64
C ALA A 22 -3.52 10.69 38.12
N SER A 23 -4.22 9.79 38.82
CA SER A 23 -4.50 8.44 38.34
C SER A 23 -5.29 8.55 37.03
N ALA A 24 -4.67 8.11 35.94
CA ALA A 24 -5.32 8.01 34.64
C ALA A 24 -6.42 6.95 34.74
N ILE A 25 -7.67 7.40 34.84
CA ILE A 25 -8.84 6.55 34.65
C ILE A 25 -8.87 6.24 33.15
N GLN A 26 -8.32 5.09 32.76
CA GLN A 26 -8.60 4.51 31.45
C GLN A 26 -10.10 4.17 31.42
N PRO A 27 -10.90 4.73 30.51
CA PRO A 27 -12.25 4.22 30.32
C PRO A 27 -12.11 2.78 29.81
N ALA A 28 -12.59 1.83 30.60
CA ALA A 28 -12.83 0.47 30.14
C ALA A 28 -13.88 0.54 29.04
N ILE A 29 -13.44 0.69 27.79
CA ILE A 29 -14.31 0.54 26.62
C ILE A 29 -14.71 -0.94 26.62
N SER A 30 -15.94 -1.19 27.04
CA SER A 30 -16.53 -2.52 27.09
C SER A 30 -16.58 -3.08 25.67
N LEU A 31 -15.72 -4.06 25.39
CA LEU A 31 -15.67 -4.90 24.19
C LEU A 31 -16.97 -5.68 23.89
N ALA A 32 -18.00 -5.55 24.73
CA ALA A 32 -19.23 -6.34 24.66
C ALA A 32 -20.31 -5.77 23.72
N HIS A 33 -20.06 -4.67 23.00
CA HIS A 33 -21.07 -4.02 22.15
C HIS A 33 -21.03 -4.38 20.66
N PHE A 34 -20.14 -5.27 20.22
CA PHE A 34 -20.21 -5.84 18.87
C PHE A 34 -21.22 -6.98 18.85
N ALA A 35 -22.49 -6.56 18.87
CA ALA A 35 -23.60 -7.36 18.42
C ALA A 35 -23.22 -8.03 17.09
N THR A 36 -23.47 -9.33 17.02
CA THR A 36 -23.39 -10.18 15.85
C THR A 36 -23.77 -9.40 14.60
N MET A 37 -22.77 -9.01 13.79
CA MET A 37 -23.04 -8.48 12.46
C MET A 37 -23.88 -9.53 11.74
N PRO A 38 -25.02 -9.17 11.15
CA PRO A 38 -25.84 -10.13 10.42
C PRO A 38 -24.93 -10.79 9.39
N ASN A 39 -25.00 -12.12 9.32
CA ASN A 39 -24.20 -12.95 8.42
C ASN A 39 -24.52 -12.52 6.99
N LEU A 40 -23.79 -11.51 6.50
CA LEU A 40 -24.05 -10.85 5.24
C LEU A 40 -23.72 -11.88 4.16
N PRO A 41 -24.67 -12.17 3.25
CA PRO A 41 -24.44 -13.17 2.23
C PRO A 41 -23.19 -12.79 1.43
N LEU A 42 -22.42 -13.81 1.03
CA LEU A 42 -21.36 -13.63 0.04
C LEU A 42 -21.93 -12.83 -1.14
N PRO A 43 -21.18 -11.83 -1.67
CA PRO A 43 -21.59 -11.03 -2.81
C PRO A 43 -22.00 -11.96 -3.94
N SER A 44 -22.91 -11.48 -4.78
CA SER A 44 -23.37 -12.27 -5.92
C SER A 44 -22.15 -12.83 -6.65
N LEU A 45 -22.19 -14.14 -6.93
CA LEU A 45 -21.09 -14.90 -7.54
C LEU A 45 -20.57 -14.25 -8.83
N ARG A 46 -21.36 -13.38 -9.46
CA ARG A 46 -20.97 -12.62 -10.65
C ARG A 46 -21.11 -11.12 -10.38
N PRO A 47 -20.19 -10.31 -10.90
CA PRO A 47 -20.41 -8.89 -11.06
C PRO A 47 -21.69 -8.65 -11.84
N ASP A 48 -22.36 -7.53 -11.57
CA ASP A 48 -23.50 -7.13 -12.37
C ASP A 48 -23.13 -7.13 -13.86
N GLY A 49 -24.04 -7.58 -14.72
CA GLY A 49 -23.76 -7.70 -16.16
C GLY A 49 -23.35 -6.38 -16.82
N TRP A 50 -23.65 -5.23 -16.21
CA TRP A 50 -23.17 -3.94 -16.69
C TRP A 50 -21.65 -3.78 -16.52
N LEU A 51 -21.07 -4.27 -15.43
CA LEU A 51 -19.64 -4.12 -15.12
C LEU A 51 -18.79 -5.01 -16.02
N THR A 52 -19.21 -6.27 -16.22
CA THR A 52 -18.58 -7.17 -17.21
C THR A 52 -18.60 -6.55 -18.61
N ARG A 53 -19.74 -6.00 -19.05
CA ARG A 53 -19.82 -5.29 -20.33
C ARG A 53 -18.94 -4.04 -20.36
N ARG A 54 -18.85 -3.31 -19.25
CA ARG A 54 -17.99 -2.12 -19.16
C ARG A 54 -16.52 -2.49 -19.32
N LEU A 55 -16.04 -3.54 -18.67
CA LEU A 55 -14.67 -4.03 -18.81
C LEU A 55 -14.38 -4.50 -20.24
N ALA A 56 -15.29 -5.29 -20.83
CA ALA A 56 -15.18 -5.73 -22.22
C ALA A 56 -15.10 -4.54 -23.19
N ASN A 57 -15.95 -3.52 -23.01
CA ASN A 57 -15.93 -2.32 -23.84
C ASN A 57 -14.61 -1.55 -23.69
N VAL A 58 -14.13 -1.37 -22.46
CA VAL A 58 -12.87 -0.64 -22.22
C VAL A 58 -11.70 -1.39 -22.89
N ALA A 59 -11.72 -2.72 -22.89
CA ALA A 59 -10.75 -3.53 -23.61
C ALA A 59 -10.83 -3.38 -25.12
N GLU A 60 -12.04 -3.47 -25.67
CA GLU A 60 -12.28 -3.33 -27.10
C GLU A 60 -11.83 -1.96 -27.63
N PHE A 61 -12.09 -0.89 -26.88
CA PHE A 61 -11.72 0.47 -27.28
C PHE A 61 -10.30 0.87 -26.90
N SER A 62 -9.58 0.04 -26.13
CA SER A 62 -8.22 0.26 -25.60
C SER A 62 -7.95 1.74 -25.31
N PRO A 63 -8.49 2.28 -24.19
CA PRO A 63 -8.41 3.70 -23.93
C PRO A 63 -6.96 4.16 -23.90
N ARG A 64 -6.72 5.31 -24.53
CA ARG A 64 -5.38 5.92 -24.62
C ARG A 64 -4.73 6.16 -23.26
N PHE A 65 -5.53 6.39 -22.22
CA PHE A 65 -5.05 6.72 -20.88
C PHE A 65 -5.30 5.56 -19.91
N GLU A 66 -4.23 5.14 -19.24
CA GLU A 66 -4.24 4.10 -18.19
C GLU A 66 -5.28 4.36 -17.10
N ALA A 67 -5.41 5.62 -16.67
CA ALA A 67 -6.42 6.05 -15.69
C ALA A 67 -7.87 5.70 -16.07
N SER A 68 -8.16 5.44 -17.35
CA SER A 68 -9.49 5.01 -17.80
C SER A 68 -9.87 3.61 -17.31
N TRP A 69 -8.87 2.79 -16.97
CA TRP A 69 -9.03 1.44 -16.44
C TRP A 69 -9.31 1.41 -14.95
N TYR A 70 -8.91 2.45 -14.22
CA TYR A 70 -8.98 2.48 -12.76
C TYR A 70 -10.41 2.39 -12.24
N GLY A 71 -11.34 3.12 -12.85
CA GLY A 71 -12.76 3.08 -12.45
C GLY A 71 -13.37 1.67 -12.54
N PRO A 72 -13.31 1.02 -13.72
CA PRO A 72 -13.74 -0.37 -13.89
C PRO A 72 -13.08 -1.36 -12.93
N TYR A 73 -11.75 -1.29 -12.74
CA TYR A 73 -11.04 -2.20 -11.85
C TYR A 73 -11.37 -1.97 -10.38
N ASN A 74 -11.45 -0.73 -9.93
CA ASN A 74 -11.87 -0.41 -8.58
C ASN A 74 -13.29 -0.93 -8.30
N ALA A 75 -14.21 -0.78 -9.26
CA ALA A 75 -15.57 -1.33 -9.14
C ALA A 75 -15.58 -2.87 -9.08
N LEU A 76 -14.74 -3.53 -9.89
CA LEU A 76 -14.61 -4.99 -9.89
C LEU A 76 -14.06 -5.51 -8.57
N LEU A 77 -12.98 -4.91 -8.06
CA LEU A 77 -12.39 -5.29 -6.79
C LEU A 77 -13.37 -5.04 -5.64
N SER A 78 -14.03 -3.88 -5.62
CA SER A 78 -15.02 -3.56 -4.58
C SER A 78 -16.24 -4.50 -4.58
N HIS A 79 -16.56 -5.11 -5.72
CA HIS A 79 -17.61 -6.13 -5.82
C HIS A 79 -17.25 -7.41 -5.06
N TYR A 80 -16.02 -7.90 -5.23
CA TYR A 80 -15.55 -9.12 -4.56
C TYR A 80 -15.08 -8.87 -3.11
N PHE A 81 -14.63 -7.66 -2.82
CA PHE A 81 -14.04 -7.26 -1.54
C PHE A 81 -14.84 -6.11 -0.90
N PRO A 82 -16.07 -6.37 -0.43
CA PRO A 82 -16.95 -5.32 0.10
C PRO A 82 -16.47 -4.82 1.46
N TYR A 83 -16.56 -3.51 1.68
CA TYR A 83 -16.14 -2.88 2.95
C TYR A 83 -16.96 -3.33 4.16
N GLN A 84 -18.21 -3.76 3.94
CA GLN A 84 -19.07 -4.30 4.99
C GLN A 84 -18.50 -5.57 5.63
N GLN A 85 -17.58 -6.24 4.93
CA GLN A 85 -16.83 -7.41 5.41
C GLN A 85 -15.41 -7.04 5.81
N HIS A 86 -15.15 -5.77 6.10
CA HIS A 86 -13.85 -5.23 6.46
C HIS A 86 -12.78 -5.47 5.40
N PHE A 87 -13.13 -5.52 4.11
CA PHE A 87 -12.14 -5.38 3.05
C PHE A 87 -11.96 -3.92 2.67
N LEU A 88 -10.74 -3.51 2.32
CA LEU A 88 -10.46 -2.20 1.75
C LEU A 88 -9.73 -2.37 0.43
N VAL A 89 -10.26 -1.77 -0.62
CA VAL A 89 -9.55 -1.56 -1.88
C VAL A 89 -8.85 -0.21 -1.78
N LYS A 90 -7.52 -0.22 -1.71
CA LYS A 90 -6.69 0.98 -1.57
C LYS A 90 -6.11 1.33 -2.94
N PRO A 91 -6.60 2.38 -3.63
CA PRO A 91 -5.97 2.85 -4.87
C PRO A 91 -4.66 3.57 -4.56
N GLN A 92 -3.64 3.34 -5.37
CA GLN A 92 -2.32 3.97 -5.30
C GLN A 92 -1.71 4.00 -3.89
N PRO A 93 -1.68 2.87 -3.15
CA PRO A 93 -1.16 2.86 -1.80
C PRO A 93 0.35 3.03 -1.82
N ARG A 94 0.88 3.89 -0.96
CA ARG A 94 2.32 4.06 -0.79
C ARG A 94 2.88 2.94 0.07
N VAL A 95 3.66 2.03 -0.51
CA VAL A 95 4.38 1.00 0.24
C VAL A 95 5.78 1.51 0.52
N ARG A 96 6.12 1.60 1.81
CA ARG A 96 7.44 2.07 2.27
C ARG A 96 8.32 0.87 2.57
N ALA A 97 9.61 1.01 2.29
CA ALA A 97 10.61 0.07 2.79
C ALA A 97 10.58 0.00 4.32
N VAL A 98 10.71 -1.20 4.87
CA VAL A 98 11.00 -1.36 6.30
C VAL A 98 12.36 -0.72 6.53
N GLN A 99 12.41 0.37 7.30
CA GLN A 99 13.68 0.92 7.72
C GLN A 99 14.30 -0.09 8.69
N PRO A 100 15.52 -0.59 8.46
CA PRO A 100 16.21 -1.34 9.49
C PRO A 100 16.29 -0.43 10.71
N GLU A 101 15.86 -0.91 11.88
CA GLU A 101 16.02 -0.16 13.12
C GLU A 101 17.52 0.09 13.29
N ILE A 102 17.96 1.30 12.95
CA ILE A 102 19.31 1.76 13.23
C ILE A 102 19.35 1.89 14.74
N GLY A 103 19.76 0.82 15.44
CA GLY A 103 20.06 0.91 16.87
C GLY A 103 21.00 2.08 17.09
N ASP A 104 20.65 2.97 18.02
CA ASP A 104 21.29 4.26 18.32
C ASP A 104 22.81 4.27 18.06
N ILE A 105 23.22 4.54 16.83
CA ILE A 105 24.61 4.88 16.52
C ILE A 105 24.70 6.38 16.77
N SER A 106 25.09 6.73 18.00
CA SER A 106 25.56 8.08 18.34
C SER A 106 26.53 8.55 17.28
N PHE A 107 26.08 9.46 16.42
CA PHE A 107 26.91 10.13 15.42
C PHE A 107 27.82 11.15 16.13
N SER A 108 28.86 10.67 16.79
CA SER A 108 29.97 11.52 17.17
C SER A 108 30.82 11.83 15.94
N SER A 109 30.54 13.00 15.35
CA SER A 109 31.50 13.87 14.67
C SER A 109 32.54 13.20 13.75
N ILE A 110 32.21 13.08 12.47
CA ILE A 110 33.23 13.17 11.41
C ILE A 110 33.06 14.55 10.77
N GLN A 111 33.94 15.48 11.14
CA GLN A 111 34.17 16.71 10.38
C GLN A 111 34.70 16.32 9.01
N ALA A 112 33.92 16.61 7.97
CA ALA A 112 34.42 16.70 6.61
C ALA A 112 34.09 18.10 6.10
N ASP A 113 35.12 18.93 6.05
CA ASP A 113 35.11 20.20 5.32
C ASP A 113 34.78 19.93 3.86
N SER A 114 33.66 20.48 3.38
CA SER A 114 33.55 20.91 1.99
C SER A 114 32.46 21.96 1.85
N SER A 115 32.90 23.21 1.80
CA SER A 115 32.12 24.35 1.36
C SER A 115 31.76 24.22 -0.12
N THR A 116 30.49 24.40 -0.51
CA THR A 116 30.00 25.53 -1.34
C THR A 116 28.59 25.25 -1.92
N ILE A 117 27.64 26.16 -1.60
CA ILE A 117 26.63 26.82 -2.48
C ILE A 117 25.57 25.89 -3.13
N SER A 118 24.25 26.10 -3.07
CA SER A 118 23.38 27.20 -2.65
C SER A 118 21.99 26.66 -2.29
N SER A 119 21.30 27.41 -1.44
CA SER A 119 19.84 27.47 -1.32
C SER A 119 19.13 27.41 -2.68
N ASP A 120 18.15 26.53 -2.82
CA ASP A 120 16.79 26.93 -3.13
C ASP A 120 15.79 25.81 -2.80
N GLU A 121 14.81 26.20 -1.99
CA GLU A 121 13.62 25.43 -1.65
C GLU A 121 12.80 25.12 -2.91
N ALA A 122 12.67 23.84 -3.22
CA ALA A 122 11.59 23.35 -4.07
C ALA A 122 11.07 22.04 -3.48
N ASN A 123 10.04 22.20 -2.66
CA ASN A 123 9.12 21.16 -2.23
C ASN A 123 8.43 20.59 -3.49
N PHE A 124 9.08 19.66 -4.18
CA PHE A 124 8.55 19.01 -5.36
C PHE A 124 7.84 17.73 -4.92
N SER A 125 6.52 17.81 -4.79
CA SER A 125 5.64 16.65 -4.90
C SER A 125 5.93 15.97 -6.25
N ALA A 126 6.88 15.04 -6.25
CA ALA A 126 7.13 14.15 -7.36
C ALA A 126 6.00 13.11 -7.39
N ASP A 127 4.91 13.53 -8.00
CA ASP A 127 3.88 12.67 -8.56
C ASP A 127 4.52 11.92 -9.73
N LEU A 128 5.18 10.79 -9.42
CA LEU A 128 5.80 9.92 -10.43
C LEU A 128 4.80 8.86 -10.85
N SER A 129 3.88 9.26 -11.73
CA SER A 129 3.40 8.36 -12.77
C SER A 129 4.61 8.00 -13.64
N MET A 130 5.12 6.78 -13.47
CA MET A 130 6.22 6.25 -14.27
C MET A 130 5.72 5.94 -15.68
N THR A 131 5.68 6.97 -16.53
CA THR A 131 5.67 6.74 -17.96
C THR A 131 7.06 6.28 -18.39
N SER A 132 7.14 5.02 -18.84
CA SER A 132 8.04 4.49 -19.86
C SER A 132 9.52 4.93 -19.84
N MET A 133 10.39 3.92 -19.73
CA MET A 133 11.86 3.92 -19.74
C MET A 133 12.55 4.01 -18.39
N GLY A 134 13.26 2.91 -18.11
CA GLY A 134 13.84 2.56 -16.83
C GLY A 134 14.82 3.59 -16.29
N ASN A 135 14.69 3.83 -14.98
CA ASN A 135 15.82 4.21 -14.17
C ASN A 135 15.70 3.47 -12.83
N PHE A 136 16.54 2.46 -12.71
CA PHE A 136 16.63 1.54 -11.60
C PHE A 136 17.35 2.26 -10.45
N ALA A 137 16.59 2.79 -9.49
CA ALA A 137 17.16 3.26 -8.24
C ALA A 137 17.42 2.07 -7.32
N VAL A 138 18.58 1.43 -7.49
CA VAL A 138 19.14 0.48 -6.53
C VAL A 138 19.52 1.26 -5.26
N HIS A 139 18.96 0.83 -4.13
CA HIS A 139 19.32 1.16 -2.74
C HIS A 139 19.06 2.59 -2.25
N GLY A 140 17.87 2.76 -1.65
CA GLY A 140 17.60 3.86 -0.71
C GLY A 140 16.12 4.14 -0.54
N GLY A 141 15.44 3.42 0.38
CA GLY A 141 14.14 3.82 0.96
C GLY A 141 13.02 4.27 0.01
N SER A 142 13.07 3.93 -1.28
CA SER A 142 12.14 4.46 -2.27
C SER A 142 10.75 3.90 -2.00
N THR A 143 9.79 4.82 -1.88
CA THR A 143 8.38 4.46 -1.77
C THR A 143 7.93 3.95 -3.13
N ILE A 144 7.33 2.75 -3.15
CA ILE A 144 6.67 2.21 -4.35
C ILE A 144 5.16 2.50 -4.25
N VAL A 145 4.51 2.59 -5.40
CA VAL A 145 3.08 2.90 -5.50
C VAL A 145 2.44 1.98 -6.55
N PRO A 146 1.94 0.79 -6.17
CA PRO A 146 1.14 -0.02 -7.07
C PRO A 146 -0.22 0.62 -7.34
N ASP A 147 -0.95 0.14 -8.35
CA ASP A 147 -2.27 0.70 -8.67
C ASP A 147 -3.33 0.38 -7.61
N PHE A 148 -3.38 -0.87 -7.12
CA PHE A 148 -4.29 -1.25 -6.04
C PHE A 148 -3.68 -2.27 -5.10
N ILE A 149 -4.05 -2.16 -3.82
CA ILE A 149 -3.92 -3.26 -2.85
C ILE A 149 -5.29 -3.50 -2.21
N VAL A 150 -5.71 -4.77 -2.19
CA VAL A 150 -6.83 -5.21 -1.36
C VAL A 150 -6.29 -5.69 -0.02
N THR A 151 -6.82 -5.11 1.05
CA THR A 151 -6.46 -5.50 2.41
C THR A 151 -7.67 -6.00 3.19
N LYS A 152 -7.48 -6.96 4.08
CA LYS A 152 -8.38 -7.17 5.20
C LYS A 152 -8.07 -6.11 6.26
N ALA A 153 -9.02 -5.22 6.48
CA ALA A 153 -8.91 -4.13 7.43
C ALA A 153 -9.15 -4.61 8.86
N THR A 154 -8.46 -3.96 9.79
CA THR A 154 -8.68 -4.15 11.22
C THR A 154 -9.14 -2.86 11.87
N GLU A 155 -9.32 -2.87 13.19
CA GLU A 155 -9.57 -1.63 13.95
C GLU A 155 -8.38 -0.64 13.89
N PHE A 156 -7.18 -1.13 13.56
CA PHE A 156 -5.96 -0.33 13.45
C PHE A 156 -5.39 -0.43 12.03
N ALA A 157 -5.24 0.71 11.35
CA ALA A 157 -4.70 0.75 9.99
C ALA A 157 -3.28 0.14 9.86
N SER A 158 -2.52 0.06 10.96
CA SER A 158 -1.20 -0.57 11.01
C SER A 158 -1.23 -2.10 10.99
N HIS A 159 -2.38 -2.72 11.22
CA HIS A 159 -2.55 -4.18 11.22
C HIS A 159 -3.40 -4.67 10.04
N ASP A 160 -3.71 -3.80 9.08
CA ASP A 160 -4.37 -4.19 7.84
C ASP A 160 -3.51 -5.22 7.09
N LYS A 161 -4.12 -6.31 6.64
CA LYS A 161 -3.42 -7.43 6.01
C LYS A 161 -3.55 -7.35 4.51
N ALA A 162 -2.46 -7.20 3.79
CA ALA A 162 -2.46 -7.26 2.32
C ALA A 162 -2.80 -8.69 1.84
N LEU A 163 -3.76 -8.78 0.92
CA LEU A 163 -4.23 -10.05 0.37
C LEU A 163 -3.99 -10.13 -1.14
N LEU A 164 -4.25 -9.03 -1.84
CA LEU A 164 -4.16 -8.92 -3.28
C LEU A 164 -3.44 -7.64 -3.66
N LEU A 165 -2.43 -7.75 -4.51
CA LEU A 165 -1.78 -6.66 -5.21
C LEU A 165 -2.27 -6.67 -6.66
N VAL A 166 -2.64 -5.52 -7.20
CA VAL A 166 -3.05 -5.40 -8.61
C VAL A 166 -2.27 -4.25 -9.25
N GLU A 167 -1.64 -4.55 -10.39
CA GLU A 167 -0.99 -3.57 -11.26
C GLU A 167 -1.67 -3.63 -12.62
N VAL A 168 -2.06 -2.49 -13.16
CA VAL A 168 -2.79 -2.34 -14.42
C VAL A 168 -1.89 -1.66 -15.44
N LYS A 169 -1.69 -2.31 -16.57
CA LYS A 169 -0.90 -1.80 -17.68
C LYS A 169 -1.77 -1.65 -18.94
N PRO A 170 -1.39 -0.77 -19.87
CA PRO A 170 -2.04 -0.66 -21.17
C PRO A 170 -2.13 -2.00 -21.89
N CYS A 171 -3.22 -2.20 -22.64
CA CYS A 171 -3.45 -3.38 -23.45
C CYS A 171 -2.46 -3.35 -24.62
N MET A 172 -1.49 -4.28 -24.61
CA MET A 172 -0.39 -4.46 -25.57
C MET A 172 0.88 -3.66 -25.22
N PRO A 173 1.91 -4.31 -24.67
CA PRO A 173 3.25 -3.85 -24.89
C PRO A 173 3.60 -4.05 -26.37
N ASP A 174 4.13 -3.00 -27.01
CA ASP A 174 4.58 -3.08 -28.40
C ASP A 174 5.79 -4.03 -28.56
N ILE A 175 6.44 -4.39 -27.44
CA ILE A 175 7.68 -5.16 -27.40
C ILE A 175 7.67 -6.12 -26.20
N GLU A 176 8.09 -7.37 -26.40
CA GLU A 176 8.23 -8.40 -25.35
C GLU A 176 9.03 -7.92 -24.12
N SER A 177 9.98 -7.00 -24.32
CA SER A 177 10.76 -6.38 -23.24
C SER A 177 9.91 -5.63 -22.21
N ASP A 178 8.76 -5.09 -22.61
CA ASP A 178 7.90 -4.33 -21.71
C ASP A 178 7.14 -5.28 -20.76
N MET A 179 6.74 -6.48 -21.23
CA MET A 179 6.17 -7.50 -20.33
C MET A 179 7.18 -7.91 -19.27
N VAL A 180 8.43 -8.16 -19.66
CA VAL A 180 9.50 -8.50 -18.71
C VAL A 180 9.70 -7.37 -17.69
N ALA A 181 9.61 -6.11 -18.12
CA ALA A 181 9.70 -4.97 -17.21
C ALA A 181 8.50 -4.89 -16.25
N TYR A 182 7.28 -5.20 -16.72
CA TYR A 182 6.08 -5.23 -15.88
C TYR A 182 6.09 -6.38 -14.87
N GLU A 183 6.54 -7.57 -15.29
CA GLU A 183 6.74 -8.71 -14.38
C GLU A 183 7.78 -8.38 -13.32
N TYR A 184 8.92 -7.79 -13.72
CA TYR A 184 9.94 -7.35 -12.77
C TYR A 184 9.41 -6.31 -11.77
N GLN A 185 8.58 -5.37 -12.24
CA GLN A 185 7.93 -4.39 -11.36
C GLN A 185 6.98 -5.08 -10.36
N MET A 186 6.16 -6.03 -10.83
CA MET A 186 5.27 -6.82 -9.98
C MET A 186 6.05 -7.59 -8.92
N ASP A 187 7.12 -8.27 -9.30
CA ASP A 187 7.98 -9.02 -8.37
C ASP A 187 8.57 -8.10 -7.30
N SER A 188 9.11 -6.94 -7.71
CA SER A 188 9.64 -5.94 -6.79
C SER A 188 8.60 -5.43 -5.79
N TYR A 189 7.35 -5.29 -6.22
CA TYR A 189 6.26 -4.85 -5.36
C TYR A 189 5.85 -5.95 -4.39
N MET A 190 5.73 -7.18 -4.86
CA MET A 190 5.39 -8.33 -4.02
C MET A 190 6.46 -8.57 -2.97
N ASP A 191 7.76 -8.55 -3.32
CA ASP A 191 8.88 -8.68 -2.38
C ASP A 191 8.84 -7.59 -1.30
N ARG A 192 8.55 -6.34 -1.70
CA ARG A 192 8.47 -5.23 -0.76
C ARG A 192 7.31 -5.38 0.23
N ILE A 193 6.15 -5.85 -0.24
CA ILE A 193 4.99 -6.11 0.62
C ILE A 193 5.25 -7.35 1.49
N ALA A 194 6.00 -8.32 0.98
CA ALA A 194 6.38 -9.54 1.69
C ALA A 194 7.12 -9.25 3.00
N GLU A 195 7.98 -8.23 3.01
CA GLU A 195 8.69 -7.76 4.22
C GLU A 195 7.72 -7.42 5.38
N GLN A 196 6.44 -7.17 5.09
CA GLN A 196 5.40 -6.80 6.05
C GLN A 196 4.38 -7.93 6.28
N LEU A 197 4.51 -9.07 5.62
CA LEU A 197 3.59 -10.19 5.77
C LEU A 197 3.91 -10.99 7.05
N GLU A 198 2.86 -11.34 7.79
CA GLU A 198 2.96 -12.33 8.86
C GLU A 198 3.33 -13.72 8.28
N GLU A 199 4.00 -14.55 9.07
CA GLU A 199 4.31 -15.93 8.68
C GLU A 199 3.06 -16.72 8.29
N GLY A 200 3.18 -17.54 7.23
CA GLY A 200 2.08 -18.37 6.73
C GLY A 200 0.98 -17.61 5.98
N ARG A 201 1.14 -16.30 5.75
CA ARG A 201 0.21 -15.52 4.92
C ARG A 201 0.58 -15.60 3.45
N ARG A 202 -0.46 -15.62 2.62
CA ARG A 202 -0.34 -15.57 1.16
C ARG A 202 -0.64 -14.16 0.66
N LEU A 203 0.18 -13.69 -0.27
CA LEU A 203 -0.10 -12.54 -1.14
C LEU A 203 -0.30 -13.03 -2.57
N VAL A 204 -1.33 -12.53 -3.24
CA VAL A 204 -1.57 -12.76 -4.67
C VAL A 204 -1.30 -11.47 -5.43
N GLY A 205 -0.54 -11.54 -6.51
CA GLY A 205 -0.34 -10.45 -7.47
C GLY A 205 -1.14 -10.70 -8.74
N LEU A 206 -1.81 -9.67 -9.26
CA LEU A 206 -2.46 -9.67 -10.57
C LEU A 206 -1.83 -8.57 -11.42
N LEU A 207 -1.08 -8.97 -12.44
CA LEU A 207 -0.60 -8.06 -13.48
C LEU A 207 -1.64 -8.07 -14.61
N VAL A 208 -2.31 -6.93 -14.82
CA VAL A 208 -3.45 -6.81 -15.73
C VAL A 208 -3.08 -5.95 -16.93
N CYS A 209 -2.95 -6.55 -18.11
CA CYS A 209 -2.68 -5.85 -19.36
C CYS A 209 -3.95 -5.83 -20.22
N GLY A 210 -4.66 -4.71 -20.23
CA GLY A 210 -5.99 -4.68 -20.86
C GLY A 210 -6.98 -5.55 -20.08
N THR A 211 -7.41 -6.70 -20.62
CA THR A 211 -8.19 -7.73 -19.90
C THR A 211 -7.40 -9.00 -19.59
N GLU A 212 -6.17 -9.09 -20.08
CA GLU A 212 -5.30 -10.23 -19.80
C GLU A 212 -4.68 -10.10 -18.43
N VAL A 213 -4.58 -11.21 -17.70
CA VAL A 213 -4.15 -11.27 -16.31
C VAL A 213 -3.10 -12.37 -16.14
N THR A 214 -1.92 -11.96 -15.69
CA THR A 214 -0.89 -12.86 -15.17
C THR A 214 -1.02 -12.92 -13.64
N ILE A 215 -1.01 -14.14 -13.08
CA ILE A 215 -1.19 -14.37 -11.65
C ILE A 215 0.15 -14.71 -11.02
N SER A 216 0.56 -13.96 -10.01
CA SER A 216 1.71 -14.24 -9.16
C SER A 216 1.26 -14.64 -7.76
N ARG A 217 1.95 -15.56 -7.10
CA ARG A 217 1.64 -16.01 -5.74
C ARG A 217 2.88 -16.02 -4.88
N LEU A 218 2.73 -15.57 -3.65
CA LEU A 218 3.77 -15.60 -2.64
C LEU A 218 3.19 -16.19 -1.35
N ASP A 219 3.71 -17.33 -0.92
CA ASP A 219 3.23 -18.08 0.25
C ASP A 219 4.06 -17.78 1.53
N GLY A 220 4.41 -16.51 1.73
CA GLY A 220 5.15 -16.03 2.91
C GLY A 220 6.43 -15.26 2.55
N PRO A 221 7.04 -14.56 3.51
CA PRO A 221 8.16 -13.64 3.27
C PRO A 221 9.44 -14.31 2.74
N GLU A 222 9.65 -15.59 3.04
CA GLU A 222 10.84 -16.34 2.64
C GLU A 222 10.61 -17.21 1.39
N CYS A 223 9.39 -17.22 0.85
CA CYS A 223 9.05 -18.03 -0.31
C CYS A 223 9.42 -17.30 -1.60
N ALA A 224 9.77 -18.06 -2.65
CA ALA A 224 9.90 -17.49 -3.98
C ALA A 224 8.52 -17.16 -4.57
N ILE A 225 8.43 -16.07 -5.33
CA ILE A 225 7.23 -15.73 -6.09
C ILE A 225 7.02 -16.78 -7.18
N GLN A 226 5.79 -17.30 -7.24
CA GLN A 226 5.34 -18.27 -8.24
C GLN A 226 4.44 -17.58 -9.25
N VAL A 227 4.91 -17.47 -10.49
CA VAL A 227 4.14 -16.89 -11.59
C VAL A 227 3.43 -18.00 -12.36
N ASP A 228 2.12 -17.84 -12.58
CA ASP A 228 1.38 -18.68 -13.51
C ASP A 228 1.80 -18.33 -14.93
N GLN A 229 2.35 -19.32 -15.65
CA GLN A 229 2.80 -19.14 -17.04
C GLN A 229 1.65 -18.91 -18.02
N ARG A 230 0.39 -19.08 -17.60
CA ARG A 230 -0.79 -18.83 -18.42
C ARG A 230 -1.38 -17.46 -18.12
N SER A 231 -1.65 -16.70 -19.17
CA SER A 231 -2.51 -15.52 -19.10
C SER A 231 -3.99 -15.94 -19.06
N HIS A 232 -4.79 -15.22 -18.28
CA HIS A 232 -6.22 -15.44 -18.12
C HIS A 232 -7.00 -14.16 -18.46
N ASP A 233 -8.21 -14.29 -19.00
CA ASP A 233 -9.10 -13.12 -19.11
C ASP A 233 -9.62 -12.73 -17.70
N ILE A 234 -9.69 -11.44 -17.40
CA ILE A 234 -10.22 -10.91 -16.12
C ILE A 234 -11.67 -11.37 -15.84
N ASN A 235 -12.47 -11.61 -16.89
CA ASN A 235 -13.83 -12.13 -16.78
C ASN A 235 -13.91 -13.66 -16.78
N SER A 236 -12.77 -14.35 -16.87
CA SER A 236 -12.72 -15.81 -16.85
C SER A 236 -13.23 -16.38 -15.52
N THR A 237 -13.69 -17.63 -15.57
CA THR A 237 -14.08 -18.36 -14.36
C THR A 237 -12.89 -18.51 -13.41
N THR A 238 -11.67 -18.70 -13.92
CA THR A 238 -10.45 -18.85 -13.12
C THR A 238 -10.18 -17.63 -12.24
N ILE A 239 -10.17 -16.43 -12.82
CA ILE A 239 -9.94 -15.18 -12.06
C ILE A 239 -11.07 -14.95 -11.06
N ARG A 240 -12.32 -15.19 -11.47
CA ARG A 240 -13.47 -15.07 -10.58
C ARG A 240 -13.36 -16.00 -9.36
N GLU A 241 -13.04 -17.27 -9.59
CA GLU A 241 -12.89 -18.26 -8.52
C GLU A 241 -11.73 -17.88 -7.59
N LEU A 242 -10.59 -17.45 -8.15
CA LEU A 242 -9.46 -16.93 -7.37
C LEU A 242 -9.87 -15.77 -6.45
N LEU A 243 -10.55 -14.75 -6.99
CA LEU A 243 -10.98 -13.59 -6.19
C LEU A 243 -11.98 -13.99 -5.10
N LEU A 244 -12.91 -14.90 -5.41
CA LEU A 244 -13.87 -15.43 -4.45
C LEU A 244 -13.19 -16.26 -3.36
N ASP A 245 -12.18 -17.05 -3.70
CA ASP A 245 -11.45 -17.87 -2.74
C ASP A 245 -10.63 -16.99 -1.78
N ILE A 246 -9.93 -15.97 -2.29
CA ILE A 246 -9.26 -14.97 -1.44
C ILE A 246 -10.25 -14.31 -0.48
N ALA A 247 -11.42 -13.90 -1.00
CA ALA A 247 -12.45 -13.29 -0.17
C ALA A 247 -12.97 -14.26 0.90
N ARG A 248 -13.33 -15.50 0.52
CA ARG A 248 -13.84 -16.53 1.44
C ARG A 248 -12.86 -16.89 2.54
N ASP A 249 -11.59 -17.09 2.18
CA ASP A 249 -10.52 -17.45 3.12
C ASP A 249 -10.28 -16.35 4.17
N ASN A 250 -10.76 -15.13 3.90
CA ASN A 250 -10.62 -13.96 4.76
C ASN A 250 -11.98 -13.34 5.11
N TRP A 251 -13.08 -14.11 5.01
CA TRP A 251 -14.44 -13.59 5.21
C TRP A 251 -14.70 -13.27 6.68
N ASP A 252 -14.35 -14.22 7.54
CA ASP A 252 -14.59 -14.15 8.97
C ASP A 252 -13.45 -13.42 9.71
N TYR A 253 -13.78 -12.91 10.89
CA TYR A 253 -12.88 -12.20 11.80
C TYR A 253 -12.66 -13.02 13.07
#